data_AF-A0A380DPH0-F1
#
_entry.id   AF-A0A380DPH0-F1
#
_cell.length_a   1.000
_cell.length_b   1.000
_cell.length_c   1.000
_cell.angle_alpha   90.00
_cell.angle_beta   90.00
_cell.angle_gamma   90.00
#
_symmetry.space_group_name_H-M   'P 1'
#
loop_
_entity.id
_entity.type
_entity.pdbx_description
1 polymer ?
#
loop_
_entity_poly.entity_id
_entity_poly.type
_entity_poly.pdbx_seq_one_letter_code
_entity_poly.pdbx_strand_id
1 'polypeptide(L)'
;MKCIDKTWVSYYKELADKLTDYQNKRYELIEIVKEVYKKTGIKFPTLASDNVLMDIDPFTIFALFNKNSMRETNKVKILTELASKLDIKSKIPSVFDSVPTVNNLNATYYNFKDYGKDNDIETLWTLFTAALNFANYPSEDNKLKFIHSFDKNITKTGNGNSKITSGLYWIAPELLLTLIHVQFGTFLIHINSLKN
;
A
#
# COMPACT_ATOMS: atom_id res chain seq x y z
N MET A 1 -20.44 -22.83 -9.64
CA MET A 1 -19.23 -22.31 -8.97
C MET A 1 -18.84 -21.00 -9.65
N LYS A 2 -18.99 -19.85 -9.00
CA LYS A 2 -18.64 -18.55 -9.60
C LYS A 2 -17.12 -18.45 -9.57
N CYS A 3 -16.47 -18.39 -10.73
CA CYS A 3 -15.03 -18.17 -10.79
C CYS A 3 -14.75 -16.76 -10.25
N ILE A 4 -13.96 -16.66 -9.18
CA ILE A 4 -13.59 -15.37 -8.60
C ILE A 4 -12.67 -14.66 -9.60
N ASP A 5 -13.06 -13.47 -10.05
CA ASP A 5 -12.22 -12.63 -10.91
C ASP A 5 -11.06 -12.07 -10.08
N LYS A 6 -9.85 -12.51 -10.41
CA LYS A 6 -8.60 -12.09 -9.76
C LYS A 6 -7.75 -11.19 -10.65
N THR A 7 -8.33 -10.57 -11.68
CA THR A 7 -7.62 -9.66 -12.59
C THR A 7 -6.91 -8.54 -11.83
N TRP A 8 -7.49 -8.10 -10.70
CA TRP A 8 -6.88 -7.08 -9.85
C TRP A 8 -5.51 -7.50 -9.33
N VAL A 9 -5.25 -8.79 -9.09
CA VAL A 9 -3.98 -9.28 -8.54
C VAL A 9 -2.84 -8.98 -9.50
N SER A 10 -2.97 -9.37 -10.77
CA SER A 10 -1.94 -9.11 -11.78
C SER A 10 -1.70 -7.61 -11.97
N TYR A 11 -2.78 -6.83 -12.05
CA TYR A 11 -2.68 -5.38 -12.18
C TYR A 11 -1.97 -4.73 -10.97
N TYR A 12 -2.35 -5.11 -9.75
CA TYR A 12 -1.81 -4.53 -8.53
C TYR A 12 -0.34 -4.90 -8.36
N LYS A 13 0.06 -6.12 -8.71
CA LYS A 13 1.47 -6.55 -8.72
C LYS A 13 2.30 -5.71 -9.69
N GLU A 14 1.85 -5.57 -10.94
CA GLU A 14 2.59 -4.76 -11.91
C GLU A 14 2.63 -3.28 -11.51
N LEU A 15 1.52 -2.72 -10.99
CA LEU A 15 1.55 -1.38 -10.42
C LEU A 15 2.58 -1.28 -9.29
N ALA A 16 2.63 -2.26 -8.39
CA ALA A 16 3.56 -2.25 -7.28
C ALA A 16 5.03 -2.28 -7.75
N ASP A 17 5.33 -3.12 -8.74
CA ASP A 17 6.65 -3.17 -9.37
C ASP A 17 7.01 -1.83 -10.01
N LYS A 18 6.09 -1.20 -10.78
CA LYS A 18 6.31 0.12 -11.39
C LYS A 18 6.54 1.23 -10.36
N LEU A 19 5.91 1.17 -9.19
CA LEU A 19 6.12 2.16 -8.14
C LEU A 19 7.55 2.10 -7.56
N THR A 20 8.26 0.97 -7.65
CA THR A 20 9.63 0.87 -7.14
C THR A 20 10.61 1.80 -7.86
N ASP A 21 10.37 2.08 -9.14
CA ASP A 21 11.13 3.06 -9.93
C ASP A 21 11.05 4.48 -9.34
N TYR A 22 10.06 4.74 -8.48
CA TYR A 22 9.78 6.05 -7.91
C TYR A 22 10.26 6.25 -6.48
N GLN A 23 10.91 5.26 -5.86
CA GLN A 23 11.38 5.35 -4.48
C GLN A 23 12.26 6.58 -4.22
N ASN A 24 13.06 7.00 -5.20
CA ASN A 24 13.96 8.17 -5.11
C ASN A 24 13.46 9.39 -5.88
N LYS A 25 12.24 9.35 -6.42
CA LYS A 25 11.62 10.45 -7.19
C LYS A 25 10.15 10.64 -6.79
N ARG A 26 9.89 10.65 -5.48
CA ARG A 26 8.53 10.68 -4.89
C ARG A 26 7.73 11.93 -5.24
N TYR A 27 8.40 13.05 -5.48
CA TYR A 27 7.74 14.26 -5.98
C TYR A 27 7.18 14.07 -7.39
N GLU A 28 7.92 13.43 -8.30
CA GLU A 28 7.43 13.07 -9.64
C GLU A 28 6.21 12.14 -9.54
N LEU A 29 6.26 11.18 -8.61
CA LEU A 29 5.14 10.28 -8.35
C LEU A 29 3.88 11.03 -7.88
N ILE A 30 4.04 12.03 -6.99
CA ILE A 30 2.93 12.88 -6.55
C ILE A 30 2.30 13.60 -7.74
N GLU A 31 3.10 14.18 -8.64
CA GLU A 31 2.59 14.91 -9.80
C GLU A 31 1.85 13.99 -10.77
N ILE A 32 2.35 12.76 -10.99
CA ILE A 32 1.63 11.73 -11.76
C ILE A 32 0.26 11.44 -11.14
N VAL A 33 0.20 11.20 -9.82
CA VAL A 33 -1.06 10.89 -9.14
C VAL A 33 -2.02 12.08 -9.20
N LYS A 34 -1.56 13.31 -8.98
CA LYS A 34 -2.40 14.51 -9.13
C LYS A 34 -2.97 14.64 -10.55
N GLU A 35 -2.16 14.38 -11.57
CA GLU A 35 -2.60 14.42 -12.96
C GLU A 35 -3.65 13.35 -13.27
N VAL A 36 -3.48 12.13 -12.75
CA VAL A 36 -4.48 11.05 -12.83
C VAL A 36 -5.83 11.51 -12.26
N TYR A 37 -5.84 12.05 -11.04
CA TYR A 37 -7.07 12.55 -10.43
C TYR A 37 -7.70 13.70 -11.22
N LYS A 38 -6.87 14.62 -11.73
CA LYS A 38 -7.34 15.71 -12.60
C LYS A 38 -8.02 15.18 -13.87
N LYS A 39 -7.41 14.22 -14.58
CA LYS A 39 -7.96 13.64 -15.82
C LYS A 39 -9.26 12.87 -15.60
N THR A 40 -9.38 12.16 -14.49
CA THR A 40 -10.61 11.41 -14.18
C THR A 40 -11.78 12.30 -13.74
N GLY A 41 -11.52 13.56 -13.41
CA GLY A 41 -12.50 14.48 -12.80
C GLY A 41 -12.88 14.11 -11.36
N ILE A 42 -12.15 13.17 -10.74
CA ILE A 42 -12.36 12.77 -9.35
C ILE A 42 -11.58 13.73 -8.45
N LYS A 43 -12.23 14.26 -7.40
CA LYS A 43 -11.58 15.14 -6.44
C LYS A 43 -10.37 14.44 -5.78
N PHE A 44 -9.19 15.02 -5.94
CA PHE A 44 -7.99 14.58 -5.22
C PHE A 44 -8.18 14.86 -3.71
N PRO A 45 -8.00 13.84 -2.84
CA PRO A 45 -8.14 14.04 -1.40
C PRO A 45 -7.00 14.90 -0.84
N THR A 46 -7.25 15.59 0.27
CA THR A 46 -6.20 16.24 1.06
C THR A 46 -5.38 15.16 1.79
N LEU A 47 -4.05 15.20 1.64
CA LEU A 47 -3.13 14.17 2.13
C LEU A 47 -2.06 14.71 3.10
N ALA A 48 -2.08 16.01 3.38
CA ALA A 48 -1.26 16.68 4.40
C ALA A 48 -2.11 17.75 5.10
N SER A 49 -1.86 18.00 6.39
CA SER A 49 -2.67 18.89 7.23
C SER A 49 -2.65 20.36 6.80
N ASP A 50 -1.54 20.81 6.22
CA ASP A 50 -1.35 22.12 5.60
C ASP A 50 -1.73 22.16 4.11
N ASN A 51 -2.24 21.04 3.58
CA ASN A 51 -2.56 20.83 2.17
C ASN A 51 -1.34 20.92 1.22
N VAL A 52 -0.11 20.83 1.75
CA VAL A 52 1.14 20.81 0.97
C VAL A 52 1.72 19.39 1.00
N LEU A 53 1.51 18.65 -0.09
CA LEU A 53 2.04 17.28 -0.24
C LEU A 53 3.39 17.32 -0.97
N MET A 54 4.47 16.98 -0.27
CA MET A 54 5.86 17.01 -0.76
C MET A 54 6.50 15.62 -0.92
N ASP A 55 5.95 14.63 -0.24
CA ASP A 55 6.38 13.24 -0.16
C ASP A 55 5.18 12.29 0.00
N ILE A 56 5.28 11.04 -0.46
CA ILE A 56 4.21 10.06 -0.42
C ILE A 56 4.77 8.63 -0.32
N ASP A 57 4.11 7.79 0.47
CA ASP A 57 4.41 6.36 0.53
C ASP A 57 3.56 5.57 -0.48
N PRO A 58 4.02 4.39 -0.92
CA PRO A 58 3.36 3.65 -1.98
C PRO A 58 2.03 3.03 -1.52
N PHE A 59 1.88 2.70 -0.23
CA PHE A 59 0.62 2.15 0.29
C PHE A 59 -0.49 3.20 0.30
N THR A 60 -0.17 4.48 0.58
CA THR A 60 -1.13 5.57 0.45
C THR A 60 -1.67 5.68 -0.97
N ILE A 61 -0.84 5.49 -2.01
CA ILE A 61 -1.31 5.50 -3.41
C ILE A 61 -2.36 4.42 -3.65
N PHE A 62 -2.10 3.19 -3.23
CA PHE A 62 -3.09 2.11 -3.29
C PHE A 62 -4.34 2.45 -2.47
N ALA A 63 -4.16 3.05 -1.30
CA ALA A 63 -5.26 3.44 -0.43
C ALA A 63 -6.21 4.42 -1.11
N LEU A 64 -5.71 5.38 -1.92
CA LEU A 64 -6.53 6.42 -2.54
C LEU A 64 -7.68 5.86 -3.40
N PHE A 65 -7.45 4.73 -4.06
CA PHE A 65 -8.45 4.05 -4.89
C PHE A 65 -9.07 2.80 -4.22
N ASN A 66 -8.60 2.41 -3.02
CA ASN A 66 -9.19 1.36 -2.18
C ASN A 66 -9.94 1.91 -0.95
N LYS A 67 -10.35 3.17 -0.95
CA LYS A 67 -11.19 3.75 0.12
C LYS A 67 -12.60 3.14 0.12
N ASN A 68 -13.23 2.98 1.28
CA ASN A 68 -14.59 2.44 1.41
C ASN A 68 -15.64 3.20 0.57
N SER A 69 -15.50 4.52 0.40
CA SER A 69 -16.41 5.31 -0.44
C SER A 69 -16.07 5.29 -1.94
N MET A 70 -14.98 4.65 -2.34
CA MET A 70 -14.57 4.62 -3.74
C MET A 70 -15.50 3.70 -4.53
N ARG A 71 -16.26 4.28 -5.46
CA ARG A 71 -17.07 3.51 -6.42
C ARG A 71 -16.15 2.71 -7.35
N GLU A 72 -16.53 1.49 -7.69
CA GLU A 72 -15.76 0.64 -8.61
C GLU A 72 -15.54 1.33 -9.97
N THR A 73 -16.55 2.01 -10.51
CA THR A 73 -16.40 2.77 -11.76
C THR A 73 -15.37 3.89 -11.68
N ASN A 74 -15.23 4.55 -10.53
CA ASN A 74 -14.19 5.56 -10.30
C ASN A 74 -12.82 4.92 -10.11
N LYS A 75 -12.76 3.77 -9.43
CA LYS A 75 -11.55 2.97 -9.29
C LYS A 75 -11.02 2.54 -10.66
N VAL A 76 -11.87 1.99 -11.52
CA VAL A 76 -11.51 1.63 -12.91
C VAL A 76 -10.91 2.84 -13.65
N LYS A 77 -11.53 4.02 -13.57
CA LYS A 77 -10.99 5.25 -14.21
C LYS A 77 -9.59 5.60 -13.71
N ILE A 78 -9.37 5.55 -12.39
CA ILE A 78 -8.06 5.84 -11.78
C ILE A 78 -7.02 4.81 -12.25
N LEU A 79 -7.36 3.52 -12.24
CA LEU A 79 -6.45 2.47 -12.69
C LEU A 79 -6.14 2.61 -14.18
N THR A 80 -7.12 2.91 -15.05
CA THR A 80 -6.87 3.16 -16.47
C THR A 80 -5.86 4.30 -16.70
N GLU A 81 -6.02 5.43 -15.99
CA GLU A 81 -5.08 6.56 -16.12
C GLU A 81 -3.70 6.25 -15.53
N LEU A 82 -3.63 5.52 -14.41
CA LEU A 82 -2.35 5.03 -13.87
C LEU A 82 -1.65 4.11 -14.87
N ALA A 83 -2.39 3.21 -15.53
CA ALA A 83 -1.83 2.31 -16.50
C ALA A 83 -1.23 3.06 -17.70
N SER A 84 -1.93 4.10 -18.18
CA SER A 84 -1.40 4.97 -19.23
C SER A 84 -0.14 5.73 -18.78
N LYS A 85 -0.07 6.16 -17.52
CA LYS A 85 1.04 6.99 -17.02
C LYS A 85 2.29 6.19 -16.64
N LEU A 86 2.09 4.98 -16.14
CA LEU A 86 3.15 4.11 -15.62
C LEU A 86 3.48 2.94 -16.56
N ASP A 87 2.87 2.94 -17.75
CA ASP A 87 3.04 1.90 -18.77
C ASP A 87 2.72 0.48 -18.27
N ILE A 88 1.60 0.33 -17.56
CA ILE A 88 1.11 -0.96 -17.04
C ILE A 88 0.39 -1.71 -18.17
N LYS A 89 0.79 -2.95 -18.41
CA LYS A 89 0.28 -3.80 -19.49
C LYS A 89 -0.80 -4.77 -19.02
N SER A 90 -0.87 -5.07 -17.73
CA SER A 90 -1.90 -5.88 -17.12
C SER A 90 -3.29 -5.34 -17.41
N LYS A 91 -4.22 -6.25 -17.65
CA LYS A 91 -5.62 -5.91 -17.90
C LYS A 91 -6.18 -5.08 -16.75
N ILE A 92 -6.89 -4.00 -17.08
CA ILE A 92 -7.60 -3.19 -16.08
C ILE A 92 -8.69 -4.06 -15.43
N PRO A 93 -8.68 -4.25 -14.10
CA PRO A 93 -9.72 -5.00 -13.41
C PRO A 93 -11.05 -4.25 -13.43
N SER A 94 -12.16 -4.98 -13.61
CA SER A 94 -13.53 -4.45 -13.53
C SER A 94 -14.30 -4.95 -12.31
N VAL A 95 -13.75 -5.91 -11.57
CA VAL A 95 -14.33 -6.51 -10.36
C VAL A 95 -13.27 -6.49 -9.27
N PHE A 96 -13.66 -6.12 -8.05
CA PHE A 96 -12.75 -5.97 -6.90
C PHE A 96 -13.19 -6.77 -5.68
N ASP A 97 -13.91 -7.86 -5.91
CA ASP A 97 -14.29 -8.81 -4.87
C ASP A 97 -13.06 -9.23 -4.04
N SER A 98 -13.22 -9.25 -2.72
CA SER A 98 -12.18 -9.61 -1.76
C SER A 98 -10.96 -8.66 -1.67
N VAL A 99 -10.96 -7.53 -2.37
CA VAL A 99 -9.92 -6.49 -2.17
C VAL A 99 -10.24 -5.73 -0.88
N PRO A 100 -9.35 -5.73 0.14
CA PRO A 100 -9.60 -5.01 1.38
C PRO A 100 -9.60 -3.51 1.11
N THR A 101 -10.43 -2.81 1.88
CA THR A 101 -10.61 -1.37 1.76
C THR A 101 -10.19 -0.65 3.04
N VAL A 102 -9.90 0.64 2.93
CA VAL A 102 -9.51 1.48 4.07
C VAL A 102 -10.57 2.53 4.40
N ASN A 103 -10.58 2.98 5.65
CA ASN A 103 -11.43 4.07 6.11
C ASN A 103 -11.08 5.38 5.37
N ASN A 104 -12.11 6.06 4.86
CA ASN A 104 -11.98 7.32 4.13
C ASN A 104 -11.26 8.43 4.92
N LEU A 105 -11.42 8.45 6.25
CA LEU A 105 -10.82 9.45 7.14
C LEU A 105 -9.38 9.11 7.57
N ASN A 106 -8.92 7.89 7.27
CA ASN A 106 -7.59 7.41 7.63
C ASN A 106 -6.97 6.67 6.43
N ALA A 107 -6.88 7.35 5.29
CA ALA A 107 -6.34 6.76 4.05
C ALA A 107 -4.81 6.83 3.96
N THR A 108 -4.14 7.77 4.64
CA THR A 108 -2.68 7.91 4.63
C THR A 108 -2.02 6.89 5.56
N TYR A 109 -0.97 6.20 5.13
CA TYR A 109 -0.22 5.27 5.97
C TYR A 109 0.82 5.96 6.88
N TYR A 110 1.06 7.24 6.67
CA TYR A 110 1.77 8.11 7.62
C TYR A 110 0.78 8.92 8.45
N ASN A 111 1.25 9.49 9.56
CA ASN A 111 0.45 10.39 10.39
C ASN A 111 0.11 11.68 9.62
N PHE A 112 -1.17 11.87 9.32
CA PHE A 112 -1.66 13.05 8.60
C PHE A 112 -1.42 14.37 9.33
N LYS A 113 -1.53 14.38 10.67
CA LYS A 113 -1.38 15.61 11.48
C LYS A 113 0.08 16.03 11.59
N ASP A 114 0.98 15.05 11.69
CA ASP A 114 2.42 15.24 11.85
C ASP A 114 3.18 14.92 10.57
N TYR A 115 2.54 15.14 9.42
CA TYR A 115 3.12 14.92 8.11
C TYR A 115 4.50 15.60 7.99
N GLY A 116 5.51 14.84 7.55
CA GLY A 116 6.88 15.31 7.37
C GLY A 116 7.71 15.46 8.65
N LYS A 117 7.14 15.24 9.86
CA LYS A 117 7.90 15.32 11.11
C LYS A 117 8.69 14.05 11.43
N ASP A 118 8.20 12.91 10.94
CA ASP A 118 8.79 11.60 11.18
C ASP A 118 9.29 10.96 9.88
N ASN A 119 10.19 9.98 10.01
CA ASN A 119 10.71 9.22 8.88
C ASN A 119 9.72 8.12 8.39
N ASP A 120 8.41 8.37 8.48
CA ASP A 120 7.36 7.40 8.22
C ASP A 120 7.33 6.92 6.78
N ILE A 121 7.41 7.87 5.85
CA ILE A 121 7.33 7.57 4.43
C ILE A 121 8.52 6.69 4.01
N GLU A 122 9.72 6.98 4.51
CA GLU A 122 10.92 6.17 4.22
C GLU A 122 10.79 4.73 4.72
N THR A 123 10.30 4.54 5.96
CA THR A 123 10.14 3.18 6.49
C THR A 123 9.04 2.40 5.77
N LEU A 124 8.02 3.10 5.25
CA LEU A 124 6.96 2.49 4.44
C LEU A 124 7.48 2.08 3.06
N TRP A 125 8.32 2.89 2.41
CA TRP A 125 9.05 2.49 1.19
C TRP A 125 9.97 1.28 1.44
N THR A 126 10.68 1.28 2.57
CA THR A 126 11.51 0.13 2.98
C THR A 126 10.68 -1.14 3.14
N LEU A 127 9.52 -1.07 3.81
CA LEU A 127 8.60 -2.20 3.96
C LEU A 127 8.07 -2.67 2.60
N PHE A 128 7.65 -1.74 1.75
CA PHE A 128 7.09 -2.03 0.43
C PHE A 128 8.08 -2.81 -0.44
N THR A 129 9.31 -2.32 -0.54
CA THR A 129 10.36 -2.98 -1.33
C THR A 129 10.83 -4.29 -0.72
N ALA A 130 10.94 -4.39 0.61
CA ALA A 130 11.26 -5.65 1.29
C ALA A 130 10.19 -6.73 1.06
N ALA A 131 8.91 -6.34 1.09
CA ALA A 131 7.79 -7.24 0.80
C ALA A 131 7.84 -7.76 -0.64
N LEU A 132 8.01 -6.87 -1.62
CA LEU A 132 8.13 -7.27 -3.04
C LEU A 132 9.35 -8.16 -3.28
N ASN A 133 10.50 -7.83 -2.71
CA ASN A 133 11.71 -8.64 -2.83
C ASN A 133 11.53 -10.04 -2.26
N PHE A 134 10.87 -10.17 -1.10
CA PHE A 134 10.60 -11.48 -0.54
C PHE A 134 9.58 -12.28 -1.36
N ALA A 135 8.52 -11.63 -1.85
CA ALA A 135 7.52 -12.27 -2.71
C ALA A 135 8.12 -12.79 -4.03
N ASN A 136 8.97 -11.99 -4.67
CA ASN A 136 9.58 -12.32 -5.95
C ASN A 136 10.80 -13.24 -5.82
N TYR A 137 11.56 -13.12 -4.73
CA TYR A 137 12.79 -13.88 -4.48
C TYR A 137 12.80 -14.47 -3.05
N PRO A 138 12.03 -15.55 -2.79
CA PRO A 138 11.96 -16.14 -1.47
C PRO A 138 13.31 -16.66 -0.98
N SER A 139 13.81 -16.09 0.11
CA SER A 139 15.01 -16.53 0.83
C SER A 139 14.89 -16.18 2.31
N GLU A 140 15.63 -16.85 3.18
CA GLU A 140 15.61 -16.50 4.62
C GLU A 140 16.12 -15.08 4.87
N ASP A 141 17.09 -14.58 4.09
CA ASP A 141 17.56 -13.19 4.20
C ASP A 141 16.48 -12.18 3.81
N ASN A 142 15.79 -12.37 2.68
CA ASN A 142 14.70 -11.49 2.26
C ASN A 142 13.52 -11.55 3.23
N LYS A 143 13.22 -12.73 3.77
CA LYS A 143 12.19 -12.93 4.80
C LYS A 143 12.54 -12.16 6.07
N LEU A 144 13.78 -12.23 6.55
CA LEU A 144 14.24 -11.50 7.74
C LEU A 144 14.17 -9.98 7.52
N LYS A 145 14.59 -9.48 6.36
CA LYS A 145 14.46 -8.06 5.98
C LYS A 145 13.01 -7.60 5.96
N PHE A 146 12.11 -8.42 5.41
CA PHE A 146 10.68 -8.16 5.41
C PHE A 146 10.11 -8.11 6.84
N ILE A 147 10.37 -9.13 7.66
CA ILE A 147 9.90 -9.19 9.06
C ILE A 147 10.40 -7.98 9.86
N HIS A 148 11.69 -7.66 9.78
CA HIS A 148 12.27 -6.51 10.46
C HIS A 148 11.59 -5.19 10.05
N SER A 149 11.36 -5.00 8.75
CA SER A 149 10.68 -3.81 8.23
C SER A 149 9.21 -3.77 8.63
N PHE A 150 8.54 -4.93 8.71
CA PHE A 150 7.16 -5.06 9.15
C PHE A 150 7.01 -4.65 10.62
N ASP A 151 7.83 -5.20 11.51
CA ASP A 151 7.81 -4.90 12.94
C ASP A 151 8.06 -3.40 13.22
N LYS A 152 8.91 -2.76 12.42
CA LYS A 152 9.18 -1.31 12.52
C LYS A 152 7.98 -0.43 12.13
N ASN A 153 7.09 -0.91 11.26
CA ASN A 153 5.97 -0.12 10.75
C ASN A 153 4.63 -0.43 11.44
N ILE A 154 4.45 -1.64 11.99
CA ILE A 154 3.20 -2.04 12.66
C ILE A 154 2.96 -1.29 13.97
N THR A 155 4.01 -0.81 14.62
CA THR A 155 3.94 -0.07 15.90
C THR A 155 3.61 1.41 15.73
N LYS A 156 3.51 1.91 14.49
CA LYS A 156 3.31 3.34 14.21
C LYS A 156 1.87 3.79 14.43
N THR A 157 1.71 4.93 15.09
CA THR A 157 0.40 5.53 15.40
C THR A 157 -0.40 5.80 14.12
N GLY A 158 -1.66 5.36 14.08
CA GLY A 158 -2.55 5.51 12.91
C GLY A 158 -2.54 4.33 11.93
N ASN A 159 -1.57 3.42 12.06
CA ASN A 159 -1.46 2.16 11.34
C ASN A 159 -1.85 0.99 12.23
N GLY A 160 -3.13 0.81 12.52
CA GLY A 160 -3.58 -0.44 13.16
C GLY A 160 -3.18 -1.67 12.31
N ASN A 161 -2.91 -2.81 12.94
CA ASN A 161 -2.43 -4.05 12.30
C ASN A 161 -3.17 -4.42 11.01
N SER A 162 -4.48 -4.18 10.96
CA SER A 162 -5.33 -4.47 9.79
C SER A 162 -4.99 -3.65 8.55
N LYS A 163 -4.51 -2.41 8.71
CA LYS A 163 -4.21 -1.51 7.60
C LYS A 163 -2.92 -1.90 6.90
N ILE A 164 -1.83 -2.12 7.63
CA ILE A 164 -0.57 -2.63 7.07
C ILE A 164 -0.79 -3.98 6.37
N THR A 165 -1.55 -4.87 7.00
CA THR A 165 -1.88 -6.18 6.39
C THR A 165 -2.68 -6.01 5.09
N SER A 166 -3.62 -5.06 5.02
CA SER A 166 -4.36 -4.74 3.79
C SER A 166 -3.42 -4.21 2.69
N GLY A 167 -2.50 -3.32 3.06
CA GLY A 167 -1.46 -2.80 2.16
C GLY A 167 -0.60 -3.88 1.55
N LEU A 168 -0.13 -4.82 2.38
CA LEU A 168 0.68 -5.96 1.94
C LEU A 168 -0.11 -6.93 1.07
N TYR A 169 -1.38 -7.16 1.39
CA TYR A 169 -2.26 -8.00 0.56
C TYR A 169 -2.48 -7.44 -0.84
N TRP A 170 -2.51 -6.10 -0.99
CA TRP A 170 -2.65 -5.48 -2.30
C TRP A 170 -1.46 -5.81 -3.21
N ILE A 171 -0.23 -5.80 -2.68
CA ILE A 171 0.98 -5.92 -3.49
C ILE A 171 1.50 -7.36 -3.62
N ALA A 172 1.27 -8.18 -2.60
CA ALA A 172 1.79 -9.54 -2.52
C ALA A 172 0.81 -10.43 -1.72
N PRO A 173 -0.36 -10.77 -2.28
CA PRO A 173 -1.40 -11.52 -1.57
C PRO A 173 -0.95 -12.90 -1.08
N GLU A 174 0.05 -13.50 -1.72
CA GLU A 174 0.71 -14.76 -1.30
C GLU A 174 1.40 -14.67 0.06
N LEU A 175 1.83 -13.47 0.49
CA LEU A 175 2.53 -13.28 1.76
C LEU A 175 1.60 -13.36 2.97
N LEU A 176 0.28 -13.43 2.78
CA LEU A 176 -0.70 -13.54 3.88
C LEU A 176 -0.39 -14.71 4.83
N LEU A 177 -0.01 -15.87 4.31
CA LEU A 177 0.30 -17.03 5.16
C LEU A 177 1.54 -16.76 6.02
N THR A 178 2.57 -16.15 5.45
CA THR A 178 3.76 -15.73 6.21
C THR A 178 3.42 -14.68 7.26
N LEU A 179 2.57 -13.71 6.92
CA LEU A 179 2.11 -12.66 7.83
C LEU A 179 1.33 -13.21 9.04
N ILE A 180 0.48 -14.22 8.82
CA ILE A 180 -0.23 -14.89 9.90
C ILE A 180 0.78 -15.49 10.89
N HIS A 181 1.81 -16.19 10.42
CA HIS A 181 2.86 -16.75 11.29
C HIS A 181 3.67 -15.66 12.03
N VAL A 182 4.00 -14.55 11.37
CA VAL A 182 4.76 -13.44 11.97
C VAL A 182 3.94 -12.74 13.05
N GLN A 183 2.67 -12.40 12.79
CA GLN A 183 1.81 -11.71 13.75
C GLN A 183 1.59 -12.54 15.03
N PHE A 184 1.44 -13.87 14.91
CA PHE A 184 1.37 -14.74 16.09
C PHE A 184 2.69 -14.77 16.87
N GLY A 185 3.84 -14.74 16.20
CA GLY A 185 5.16 -14.64 16.83
C GLY A 185 5.36 -13.32 17.59
N THR A 186 5.06 -12.18 16.98
CA THR A 186 5.18 -10.84 17.60
C THR A 186 4.23 -10.69 18.80
N PHE A 187 3.02 -11.25 18.72
CA PHE A 187 2.06 -11.25 19.83
C PHE A 187 2.56 -12.06 21.04
N LEU A 188 3.21 -13.20 20.81
CA LEU A 188 3.80 -14.01 21.89
C LEU A 188 5.01 -13.32 22.54
N ILE A 189 5.85 -12.65 21.75
CA ILE A 189 7.00 -11.88 22.27
C ILE A 189 6.51 -10.72 23.15
N HIS A 190 5.47 -10.00 22.73
CA HIS A 190 4.91 -8.89 23.51
C HIS A 190 4.23 -9.34 24.81
N ILE A 191 3.54 -10.50 24.81
CA ILE A 191 2.98 -11.09 26.04
C ILE A 191 4.09 -11.51 27.00
N ASN A 192 5.19 -12.06 26.49
CA ASN A 192 6.31 -12.51 27.33
C ASN A 192 7.12 -11.33 27.90
N SER A 193 7.20 -10.20 27.19
CA SER A 193 7.85 -8.98 27.72
C SER A 193 7.01 -8.23 28.76
N LEU A 194 5.71 -8.51 28.86
CA LEU A 194 4.82 -7.95 29.90
C LEU A 194 4.74 -8.85 31.14
N LYS A 195 5.35 -10.04 31.11
CA LYS A 195 5.41 -11.01 32.21
C LYS A 195 6.75 -11.01 32.96
N ASN A 196 7.69 -10.16 32.55
CA ASN A 196 8.97 -9.87 33.21
C ASN A 196 9.02 -8.40 33.59
#